data_AF-A0A2M8MB02-F1
#
_entry.id   AF-A0A2M8MB02-F1
#
_cell.length_a   1.000
_cell.length_b   1.000
_cell.length_c   1.000
_cell.angle_alpha   90.00
_cell.angle_beta   90.00
_cell.angle_gamma   90.00
#
_symmetry.space_group_name_H-M   'P 1'
#
loop_
_entity.id
_entity.type
_entity.pdbx_description
1 polymer ?
#
loop_
_entity_poly.entity_id
_entity_poly.type
_entity_poly.pdbx_seq_one_letter_code
_entity_poly.pdbx_strand_id
1 'polypeptide(L)'
;MKKVERASIVRVLIDLIKADLVIDECEMVLYAKLKQEYNISREDEISASSMALADAVMTLADSTPLLRISLIESFSKMSVSDGFCAEQEAQLIFALIFCLSEEFVGMTEMYSVHEPEVTIEDNQVIYVEPAFDNNINSDITNNYRSIDKEFHLAGFNFIYIPFISNHYKKTDIGLFKEIAKILAPTIPENNIPILVENLQNITTAEYCSEQLCNKLGIHNLRDVPPSLLFKISNTYVGDKLYTNFLRITIDNDVLPLTQDIVDRYIGMLISGIRFIKNTEEAHGQFMYHGFYKQLFDIYVLQRGVKSGILLDLIKGSFVLTRIIFGDNRSS
;
A
#
# COMPACT_ATOMS: atom_id res chain seq x y z
N MET A 1 -22.97 -22.24 -5.56
CA MET A 1 -22.33 -21.16 -4.80
C MET A 1 -22.52 -21.41 -3.31
N LYS A 2 -21.42 -21.40 -2.55
CA LYS A 2 -21.39 -21.60 -1.10
C LYS A 2 -21.98 -20.39 -0.36
N LYS A 3 -22.37 -20.56 0.90
CA LYS A 3 -22.88 -19.44 1.73
C LYS A 3 -21.84 -18.34 1.91
N VAL A 4 -20.59 -18.73 2.17
CA VAL A 4 -19.48 -17.78 2.34
C VAL A 4 -19.21 -16.98 1.06
N GLU A 5 -19.23 -17.62 -0.12
CA GLU A 5 -19.10 -16.94 -1.42
C GLU A 5 -20.19 -15.88 -1.61
N ARG A 6 -21.45 -16.17 -1.28
CA ARG A 6 -22.54 -15.17 -1.36
C ARG A 6 -22.32 -14.00 -0.42
N ALA A 7 -21.91 -14.24 0.82
CA ALA A 7 -21.60 -13.16 1.76
C ALA A 7 -20.42 -12.31 1.27
N SER A 8 -19.39 -12.93 0.68
CA SER A 8 -18.26 -12.23 0.09
C SER A 8 -18.65 -11.38 -1.11
N ILE A 9 -19.53 -11.87 -2.00
CA ILE A 9 -20.10 -11.09 -3.10
C ILE A 9 -20.82 -9.86 -2.55
N VAL A 10 -21.67 -10.04 -1.54
CA VAL A 10 -22.38 -8.90 -0.91
C VAL A 10 -21.39 -7.90 -0.31
N ARG A 11 -20.34 -8.37 0.36
CA ARG A 11 -19.33 -7.49 0.95
C ARG A 11 -18.69 -6.60 -0.11
N VAL A 12 -18.27 -7.17 -1.24
CA VAL A 12 -17.66 -6.43 -2.35
C VAL A 12 -18.66 -5.45 -2.98
N LEU A 13 -19.90 -5.88 -3.25
CA LEU A 13 -20.93 -5.01 -3.84
C LEU A 13 -21.24 -3.81 -2.95
N ILE A 14 -21.36 -4.00 -1.64
CA ILE A 14 -21.60 -2.90 -0.70
C ILE A 14 -20.41 -1.95 -0.64
N ASP A 15 -19.18 -2.46 -0.69
CA ASP A 15 -17.98 -1.62 -0.67
C ASP A 15 -17.80 -0.85 -1.98
N LEU A 16 -18.24 -1.38 -3.13
CA LEU A 16 -18.33 -0.64 -4.40
C LEU A 16 -19.34 0.51 -4.30
N ILE A 17 -20.59 0.22 -3.90
CA ILE A 17 -21.68 1.20 -3.77
C ILE A 17 -21.35 2.33 -2.77
N LYS A 18 -20.39 2.13 -1.87
CA LYS A 18 -20.00 3.12 -0.87
C LYS A 18 -18.67 3.80 -1.18
N ALA A 19 -18.01 3.43 -2.27
CA ALA A 19 -16.61 3.81 -2.51
C ALA A 19 -16.42 5.33 -2.63
N ASP A 20 -17.36 6.01 -3.28
CA ASP A 20 -17.33 7.45 -3.52
C ASP A 20 -18.12 8.27 -2.47
N LEU A 21 -18.66 7.59 -1.45
CA LEU A 21 -19.51 8.13 -0.37
C LEU A 21 -20.89 8.64 -0.82
N VAL A 22 -21.31 8.33 -2.04
CA VAL A 22 -22.65 8.59 -2.57
C VAL A 22 -23.34 7.25 -2.79
N ILE A 23 -24.66 7.19 -2.62
CA ILE A 23 -25.44 5.99 -2.97
C ILE A 23 -26.43 6.40 -4.05
N ASP A 24 -26.27 5.84 -5.24
CA ASP A 24 -27.11 6.14 -6.40
C ASP A 24 -28.28 5.16 -6.57
N GLU A 25 -29.37 5.63 -7.18
CA GLU A 25 -30.54 4.80 -7.45
C GLU A 25 -30.24 3.65 -8.43
N CYS A 26 -29.41 3.90 -9.46
CA CYS A 26 -29.05 2.93 -10.48
C CYS A 26 -28.23 1.78 -9.91
N GLU A 27 -27.29 2.09 -9.01
CA GLU A 27 -26.53 1.11 -8.24
C GLU A 27 -27.45 0.21 -7.42
N MET A 28 -28.42 0.80 -6.71
CA MET A 28 -29.37 0.05 -5.88
C MET A 28 -30.30 -0.84 -6.71
N VAL A 29 -30.72 -0.39 -7.90
CA VAL A 29 -31.48 -1.20 -8.87
C VAL A 29 -30.64 -2.37 -9.39
N LEU A 30 -29.37 -2.15 -9.71
CA LEU A 30 -28.47 -3.21 -10.16
C LEU A 30 -28.17 -4.21 -9.02
N TYR A 31 -27.95 -3.71 -7.80
CA TYR A 31 -27.75 -4.54 -6.61
C TYR A 31 -28.94 -5.48 -6.39
N ALA A 32 -30.18 -4.99 -6.53
CA ALA A 32 -31.37 -5.82 -6.43
C ALA A 32 -31.42 -6.94 -7.50
N LYS A 33 -30.94 -6.67 -8.71
CA LYS A 33 -30.84 -7.70 -9.79
C LYS A 33 -29.77 -8.74 -9.46
N LEU A 34 -28.57 -8.31 -9.07
CA LEU A 34 -27.47 -9.21 -8.70
C LEU A 34 -27.83 -10.09 -7.50
N LYS A 35 -28.63 -9.57 -6.56
CA LYS A 35 -29.18 -10.38 -5.46
C LYS A 35 -30.01 -11.55 -5.95
N GLN A 36 -30.85 -11.34 -6.95
CA GLN A 36 -31.65 -12.41 -7.54
C GLN A 36 -30.77 -13.40 -8.31
N GLU A 37 -29.81 -12.90 -9.10
CA GLU A 37 -28.89 -13.70 -9.90
C GLU A 37 -28.03 -14.65 -9.05
N TYR A 38 -27.46 -14.14 -7.95
CA TYR A 38 -26.62 -14.92 -7.05
C TYR A 38 -27.37 -15.61 -5.90
N ASN A 39 -28.70 -15.50 -5.88
CA ASN A 39 -29.57 -16.04 -4.83
C ASN A 39 -29.14 -15.58 -3.42
N ILE A 40 -28.87 -14.28 -3.28
CA ILE A 40 -28.42 -13.63 -2.04
C ILE A 40 -29.61 -13.41 -1.11
N SER A 41 -29.49 -13.95 0.10
CA SER A 41 -30.47 -13.80 1.17
C SER A 41 -30.12 -12.65 2.13
N ARG A 42 -31.07 -12.27 3.00
CA ARG A 42 -30.81 -11.29 4.07
C ARG A 42 -29.74 -11.75 5.05
N GLU A 43 -29.63 -13.06 5.29
CA GLU A 43 -28.57 -13.61 6.16
C GLU A 43 -27.17 -13.42 5.56
N ASP A 44 -27.05 -13.53 4.24
CA ASP A 44 -25.78 -13.31 3.54
C ASP A 44 -25.36 -11.84 3.68
N GLU A 45 -26.30 -10.89 3.64
CA GLU A 45 -26.04 -9.45 3.88
C GLU A 45 -25.60 -9.17 5.33
N ILE A 46 -26.27 -9.79 6.31
CA ILE A 46 -25.88 -9.67 7.72
C ILE A 46 -24.48 -10.23 7.91
N SER A 47 -24.18 -11.39 7.32
CA SER A 47 -22.86 -12.02 7.40
C SER A 47 -21.78 -11.12 6.78
N ALA A 48 -22.05 -10.53 5.61
CA ALA A 48 -21.15 -9.62 4.92
C ALA A 48 -20.78 -8.38 5.75
N SER A 49 -21.71 -7.85 6.56
CA SER A 49 -21.46 -6.67 7.41
C SER A 49 -20.36 -6.87 8.47
N SER A 50 -20.05 -8.12 8.80
CA SER A 50 -19.01 -8.52 9.76
C SER A 50 -17.72 -9.03 9.11
N MET A 51 -17.64 -9.01 7.78
CA MET A 51 -16.51 -9.50 7.00
C MET A 51 -15.63 -8.33 6.57
N ALA A 52 -14.30 -8.48 6.67
CA ALA A 52 -13.38 -7.52 6.08
C ALA A 52 -13.32 -7.69 4.56
N LEU A 53 -12.98 -6.62 3.83
CA LEU A 53 -12.94 -6.66 2.37
C LEU A 53 -11.91 -7.68 1.85
N ALA A 54 -10.71 -7.72 2.45
CA ALA A 54 -9.69 -8.69 2.06
C ALA A 54 -10.18 -10.13 2.21
N ASP A 55 -10.82 -10.48 3.32
CA ASP A 55 -11.38 -11.83 3.54
C ASP A 55 -12.41 -12.19 2.47
N ALA A 56 -13.25 -11.23 2.09
CA ALA A 56 -14.22 -11.41 1.03
C ALA A 56 -13.55 -11.67 -0.32
N VAL A 57 -12.60 -10.82 -0.71
CA VAL A 57 -11.91 -10.94 -2.00
C VAL A 57 -11.11 -12.23 -2.07
N MET A 58 -10.37 -12.59 -1.02
CA MET A 58 -9.59 -13.83 -1.00
C MET A 58 -10.49 -15.08 -1.03
N THR A 59 -11.67 -15.03 -0.38
CA THR A 59 -12.68 -16.11 -0.52
C THR A 59 -13.16 -16.26 -1.96
N LEU A 60 -13.34 -15.16 -2.69
CA LEU A 60 -13.76 -15.17 -4.09
C LEU A 60 -12.61 -15.58 -5.02
N ALA A 61 -11.36 -15.27 -4.69
CA ALA A 61 -10.18 -15.71 -5.43
C ALA A 61 -10.03 -17.24 -5.43
N ASP A 62 -10.48 -17.92 -4.35
CA ASP A 62 -10.52 -19.39 -4.24
C ASP A 62 -11.73 -20.04 -4.95
N SER A 63 -12.58 -19.24 -5.60
CA SER A 63 -13.75 -19.74 -6.33
C SER A 63 -13.38 -20.30 -7.71
N THR A 64 -14.34 -20.96 -8.36
CA THR A 64 -14.12 -21.53 -9.69
C THR A 64 -13.78 -20.46 -10.73
N PRO A 65 -12.95 -20.77 -11.75
CA PRO A 65 -12.61 -19.86 -12.85
C PRO A 65 -13.83 -19.16 -13.48
N LEU A 66 -14.88 -19.94 -13.76
CA LEU A 66 -16.13 -19.44 -14.35
C LEU A 66 -16.85 -18.45 -13.44
N LEU A 67 -16.84 -18.68 -12.12
CA LEU A 67 -17.43 -17.75 -11.17
C LEU A 67 -16.62 -16.46 -11.11
N ARG A 68 -15.28 -16.54 -11.03
CA ARG A 68 -14.41 -15.36 -10.99
C ARG A 68 -14.60 -14.43 -12.19
N ILE A 69 -14.69 -14.99 -13.41
CA ILE A 69 -14.97 -14.22 -14.63
C ILE A 69 -16.33 -13.52 -14.54
N SER A 70 -17.38 -14.24 -14.15
CA SER A 70 -18.73 -13.66 -13.98
C SER A 70 -18.77 -12.56 -12.91
N LEU A 71 -17.99 -12.70 -11.84
CA LEU A 71 -17.89 -11.71 -10.78
C LEU A 71 -17.17 -10.44 -11.25
N ILE A 72 -16.05 -10.56 -11.96
CA ILE A 72 -15.35 -9.41 -12.55
C ILE A 72 -16.32 -8.63 -13.44
N GLU A 73 -17.07 -9.30 -14.32
CA GLU A 73 -18.06 -8.62 -15.17
C GLU A 73 -19.15 -7.91 -14.38
N SER A 74 -19.62 -8.52 -13.28
CA SER A 74 -20.71 -7.97 -12.47
C SER A 74 -20.26 -6.79 -11.61
N PHE A 75 -19.06 -6.87 -11.07
CA PHE A 75 -18.44 -5.77 -10.32
C PHE A 75 -18.13 -4.58 -11.25
N SER A 76 -17.56 -4.82 -12.42
CA SER A 76 -17.31 -3.76 -13.40
C SER A 76 -18.60 -3.11 -13.92
N LYS A 77 -19.72 -3.85 -13.98
CA LYS A 77 -21.04 -3.27 -14.30
C LYS A 77 -21.58 -2.41 -13.16
N MET A 78 -21.27 -2.75 -11.91
CA MET A 78 -21.69 -1.95 -10.74
C MET A 78 -21.03 -0.58 -10.76
N SER A 79 -19.69 -0.54 -10.94
CA SER A 79 -18.87 0.68 -10.90
C SER A 79 -19.09 1.66 -12.06
N VAL A 80 -20.02 1.38 -12.98
CA VAL A 80 -20.36 2.27 -14.10
C VAL A 80 -21.88 2.44 -14.22
N SER A 81 -22.63 1.95 -13.24
CA SER A 81 -24.08 1.80 -13.34
C SER A 81 -24.83 3.13 -13.34
N ASP A 82 -24.25 4.16 -12.73
CA ASP A 82 -24.68 5.56 -12.71
C ASP A 82 -24.15 6.37 -13.93
N GLY A 83 -23.32 5.75 -14.77
CA GLY A 83 -22.74 6.32 -15.98
C GLY A 83 -21.33 6.88 -15.83
N PHE A 84 -20.69 6.81 -14.66
CA PHE A 84 -19.32 7.25 -14.44
C PHE A 84 -18.62 6.40 -13.38
N CYS A 85 -17.36 6.01 -13.60
CA CYS A 85 -16.58 5.28 -12.59
C CYS A 85 -15.71 6.27 -11.81
N ALA A 86 -16.00 6.46 -10.52
CA ALA A 86 -15.19 7.27 -9.63
C ALA A 86 -13.80 6.65 -9.41
N GLU A 87 -12.82 7.46 -9.02
CA GLU A 87 -11.45 6.98 -8.77
C GLU A 87 -11.42 5.89 -7.69
N GLN A 88 -12.24 6.03 -6.64
CA GLN A 88 -12.34 5.08 -5.54
C GLN A 88 -12.94 3.74 -5.98
N GLU A 89 -13.93 3.76 -6.87
CA GLU A 89 -14.48 2.54 -7.47
C GLU A 89 -13.47 1.88 -8.40
N ALA A 90 -12.77 2.66 -9.22
CA ALA A 90 -11.73 2.16 -10.12
C ALA A 90 -10.59 1.48 -9.35
N GLN A 91 -10.16 2.03 -8.21
CA GLN A 91 -9.16 1.39 -7.34
C GLN A 91 -9.66 0.04 -6.79
N LEU A 92 -10.94 -0.05 -6.41
CA LEU A 92 -11.52 -1.30 -5.92
C LEU A 92 -11.67 -2.34 -7.05
N ILE A 93 -12.16 -1.93 -8.23
CA ILE A 93 -12.24 -2.79 -9.42
C ILE A 93 -10.86 -3.28 -9.85
N PHE A 94 -9.86 -2.42 -9.81
CA PHE A 94 -8.47 -2.78 -10.06
C PHE A 94 -8.02 -3.92 -9.13
N ALA A 95 -8.24 -3.80 -7.82
CA ALA A 95 -7.91 -4.87 -6.87
C ALA A 95 -8.65 -6.17 -7.17
N LEU A 96 -9.94 -6.10 -7.50
CA LEU A 96 -10.76 -7.27 -7.84
C LEU A 96 -10.25 -7.98 -9.09
N ILE A 97 -9.88 -7.24 -10.14
CA ILE A 97 -9.35 -7.83 -11.37
C ILE A 97 -8.03 -8.57 -11.10
N PHE A 98 -7.12 -7.97 -10.34
CA PHE A 98 -5.85 -8.60 -9.98
C PHE A 98 -6.02 -9.82 -9.07
N CYS A 99 -7.00 -9.83 -8.17
CA CYS A 99 -7.23 -10.98 -7.28
C CYS A 99 -8.02 -12.11 -7.94
N LEU A 100 -8.93 -11.81 -8.87
CA LEU A 100 -9.85 -12.79 -9.43
C LEU A 100 -9.40 -13.34 -10.78
N SER A 101 -8.52 -12.66 -11.52
CA SER A 101 -8.05 -13.14 -12.83
C SER A 101 -7.15 -14.36 -12.72
N GLU A 102 -7.27 -15.30 -13.67
CA GLU A 102 -6.42 -16.49 -13.75
C GLU A 102 -4.93 -16.16 -13.90
N GLU A 103 -4.63 -15.08 -14.61
CA GLU A 103 -3.27 -14.60 -14.89
C GLU A 103 -2.45 -14.34 -13.62
N PHE A 104 -3.10 -13.94 -12.52
CA PHE A 104 -2.45 -13.49 -11.30
C PHE A 104 -2.66 -14.43 -10.11
N VAL A 105 -3.17 -15.64 -10.35
CA VAL A 105 -3.39 -16.64 -9.29
C VAL A 105 -2.08 -16.92 -8.56
N GLY A 106 -2.10 -16.74 -7.23
CA GLY A 106 -0.92 -16.94 -6.37
C GLY A 106 0.08 -15.77 -6.38
N MET A 107 -0.11 -14.76 -7.25
CA MET A 107 0.73 -13.57 -7.30
C MET A 107 0.15 -12.42 -6.49
N THR A 108 -1.15 -12.44 -6.21
CA THR A 108 -1.85 -11.33 -5.55
C THR A 108 -2.42 -11.72 -4.20
N GLU A 109 -2.48 -10.75 -3.29
CA GLU A 109 -3.06 -10.92 -1.96
C GLU A 109 -3.63 -9.59 -1.47
N MET A 110 -4.80 -9.62 -0.84
CA MET A 110 -5.35 -8.46 -0.17
C MET A 110 -5.17 -8.53 1.35
N TYR A 111 -4.99 -7.36 1.96
CA TYR A 111 -4.90 -7.21 3.41
C TYR A 111 -5.91 -6.16 3.88
N SER A 112 -6.60 -6.44 4.99
CA SER A 112 -7.45 -5.47 5.68
C SER A 112 -6.88 -5.22 7.08
N VAL A 113 -6.47 -3.99 7.35
CA VAL A 113 -5.85 -3.59 8.61
C VAL A 113 -6.81 -2.73 9.41
N HIS A 114 -7.05 -3.11 10.67
CA HIS A 114 -7.81 -2.32 11.62
C HIS A 114 -6.98 -1.18 12.20
N GLU A 115 -7.45 0.07 12.06
CA GLU A 115 -6.89 1.27 12.73
C GLU A 115 -5.34 1.32 12.80
N PRO A 116 -4.63 1.41 11.65
CA PRO A 116 -3.17 1.43 11.67
C PRO A 116 -2.59 2.65 12.39
N GLU A 117 -1.43 2.49 13.03
CA GLU A 117 -0.72 3.61 13.69
C GLU A 117 -0.12 4.61 12.69
N VAL A 118 0.08 4.17 11.45
CA VAL A 118 0.63 4.97 10.36
C VAL A 118 -0.31 4.92 9.15
N THR A 119 -0.46 6.06 8.48
CA THR A 119 -1.32 6.17 7.29
C THR A 119 -0.48 6.17 6.02
N ILE A 120 -0.90 5.37 5.03
CA ILE A 120 -0.41 5.43 3.65
C ILE A 120 -1.39 6.28 2.85
N GLU A 121 -0.88 7.13 1.95
CA GLU A 121 -1.70 7.95 1.05
C GLU A 121 -2.28 7.08 -0.09
N ASP A 122 -3.48 7.41 -0.57
CA ASP A 122 -4.23 6.57 -1.53
C ASP A 122 -3.50 6.38 -2.87
N ASN A 123 -2.64 7.33 -3.24
CA ASN A 123 -1.90 7.26 -4.49
C ASN A 123 -0.51 6.65 -4.36
N GLN A 124 -0.14 6.06 -3.23
CA GLN A 124 1.20 5.49 -3.07
C GLN A 124 1.28 4.04 -3.52
N VAL A 125 2.34 3.72 -4.26
CA VAL A 125 2.71 2.36 -4.65
C VAL A 125 4.06 2.05 -4.02
N ILE A 126 4.08 1.16 -3.05
CA ILE A 126 5.26 0.91 -2.24
C ILE A 126 5.95 -0.36 -2.72
N TYR A 127 7.23 -0.28 -3.04
CA TYR A 127 8.06 -1.46 -3.22
C TYR A 127 8.31 -2.13 -1.85
N VAL A 128 7.87 -3.37 -1.72
CA VAL A 128 7.99 -4.17 -0.50
C VAL A 128 8.99 -5.29 -0.73
N GLU A 129 9.98 -5.36 0.14
CA GLU A 129 11.05 -6.34 0.09
C GLU A 129 11.57 -6.62 1.51
N PRO A 130 11.18 -7.76 2.11
CA PRO A 130 11.63 -8.12 3.47
C PRO A 130 13.10 -8.54 3.51
N ALA A 131 13.63 -9.07 2.41
CA ALA A 131 15.01 -9.48 2.23
C ALA A 131 15.52 -9.03 0.85
N PHE A 132 16.72 -8.44 0.82
CA PHE A 132 17.26 -7.80 -0.38
C PHE A 132 17.48 -8.79 -1.54
N ASP A 133 16.85 -8.52 -2.66
CA ASP A 133 16.96 -9.20 -3.95
C ASP A 133 17.77 -8.34 -4.92
N ASN A 134 18.97 -8.81 -5.24
CA ASN A 134 19.88 -8.08 -6.13
C ASN A 134 19.32 -7.89 -7.54
N ASN A 135 18.58 -8.87 -8.07
CA ASN A 135 18.12 -8.85 -9.45
C ASN A 135 16.99 -7.82 -9.60
N ILE A 136 15.99 -7.88 -8.72
CA ILE A 136 14.86 -6.94 -8.73
C ILE A 136 15.33 -5.52 -8.44
N ASN A 137 16.17 -5.30 -7.42
CA ASN A 137 16.70 -3.96 -7.13
C ASN A 137 17.56 -3.41 -8.29
N SER A 138 18.34 -4.27 -8.96
CA SER A 138 19.11 -3.84 -10.13
C SER A 138 18.20 -3.43 -11.29
N ASP A 139 17.13 -4.19 -11.54
CA ASP A 139 16.17 -3.87 -12.60
C ASP A 139 15.43 -2.56 -12.31
N ILE A 140 14.90 -2.40 -11.08
CA ILE A 140 14.29 -1.14 -10.64
C ILE A 140 15.26 0.02 -10.82
N THR A 141 16.52 -0.14 -10.41
CA THR A 141 17.50 0.95 -10.48
C THR A 141 17.81 1.34 -11.93
N ASN A 142 17.96 0.37 -12.82
CA ASN A 142 18.22 0.60 -14.24
C ASN A 142 17.03 1.25 -14.96
N ASN A 143 15.81 0.95 -14.52
CA ASN A 143 14.56 1.40 -15.16
C ASN A 143 13.78 2.43 -14.33
N TYR A 144 14.37 2.96 -13.24
CA TYR A 144 13.65 3.75 -12.22
C TYR A 144 12.85 4.90 -12.83
N ARG A 145 13.48 5.69 -13.72
CA ARG A 145 12.83 6.84 -14.35
C ARG A 145 11.61 6.44 -15.18
N SER A 146 11.64 5.26 -15.80
CA SER A 146 10.52 4.76 -16.59
C SER A 146 9.41 4.28 -15.66
N ILE A 147 9.73 3.43 -14.69
CA ILE A 147 8.79 2.89 -13.69
C ILE A 147 8.07 4.03 -12.95
N ASP A 148 8.84 4.99 -12.42
CA ASP A 148 8.32 6.16 -11.71
C ASP A 148 7.36 6.97 -12.59
N LYS A 149 7.70 7.19 -13.87
CA LYS A 149 6.85 7.93 -14.81
C LYS A 149 5.58 7.18 -15.20
N GLU A 150 5.63 5.87 -15.40
CA GLU A 150 4.44 5.07 -15.69
C GLU A 150 3.43 5.21 -14.54
N PHE A 151 3.86 5.00 -13.30
CA PHE A 151 3.01 5.21 -12.13
C PHE A 151 2.54 6.67 -12.01
N HIS A 152 3.43 7.64 -12.21
CA HIS A 152 3.09 9.06 -12.09
C HIS A 152 2.03 9.51 -13.11
N LEU A 153 2.12 9.03 -14.35
CA LEU A 153 1.11 9.28 -15.39
C LEU A 153 -0.24 8.63 -15.04
N ALA A 154 -0.22 7.49 -14.34
CA ALA A 154 -1.41 6.86 -13.80
C ALA A 154 -1.99 7.58 -12.56
N GLY A 155 -1.28 8.57 -12.00
CA GLY A 155 -1.68 9.31 -10.80
C GLY A 155 -1.10 8.74 -9.50
N PHE A 156 -0.22 7.74 -9.59
CA PHE A 156 0.44 7.10 -8.47
C PHE A 156 1.84 7.68 -8.19
N ASN A 157 2.28 7.58 -6.94
CA ASN A 157 3.62 7.90 -6.48
C ASN A 157 4.35 6.60 -6.16
N PHE A 158 5.35 6.25 -6.96
CA PHE A 158 6.17 5.07 -6.73
C PHE A 158 7.17 5.33 -5.60
N ILE A 159 7.11 4.50 -4.56
CA ILE A 159 7.96 4.62 -3.37
C ILE A 159 9.02 3.52 -3.39
N TYR A 160 10.25 3.94 -3.62
CA TYR A 160 11.43 3.07 -3.63
C TYR A 160 12.49 3.63 -2.68
N ILE A 161 12.65 2.96 -1.53
CA ILE A 161 13.51 3.40 -0.42
C ILE A 161 14.97 3.66 -0.84
N PRO A 162 15.62 2.83 -1.67
CA PRO A 162 17.00 3.09 -2.09
C PRO A 162 17.18 4.42 -2.84
N PHE A 163 16.18 4.86 -3.62
CA PHE A 163 16.23 6.16 -4.29
C PHE A 163 16.14 7.31 -3.29
N ILE A 164 15.22 7.22 -2.33
CA ILE A 164 15.04 8.22 -1.26
C ILE A 164 16.29 8.30 -0.37
N SER A 165 16.83 7.16 0.05
CA SER A 165 18.08 7.08 0.82
C SER A 165 19.24 7.72 0.07
N ASN A 166 19.38 7.44 -1.23
CA ASN A 166 20.41 8.05 -2.07
C ASN A 166 20.24 9.57 -2.20
N HIS A 167 19.01 10.07 -2.29
CA HIS A 167 18.73 11.51 -2.27
C HIS A 167 19.22 12.16 -0.95
N TYR A 168 18.88 11.58 0.19
CA TYR A 168 19.38 12.06 1.49
C TYR A 168 20.90 11.99 1.64
N LYS A 169 21.55 10.96 1.07
CA LYS A 169 23.03 10.84 1.07
C LYS A 169 23.72 11.92 0.24
N LYS A 170 23.06 12.41 -0.82
CA LYS A 170 23.60 13.47 -1.69
C LYS A 170 23.37 14.88 -1.14
N THR A 171 22.46 15.04 -0.19
CA THR A 171 22.23 16.33 0.47
C THR A 171 23.42 16.69 1.35
N ASP A 172 23.88 17.94 1.30
CA ASP A 172 24.94 18.43 2.18
C ASP A 172 24.59 18.19 3.66
N ILE A 173 25.54 17.65 4.42
CA ILE A 173 25.29 17.21 5.80
C ILE A 173 24.98 18.38 6.74
N GLY A 174 25.57 19.56 6.50
CA GLY A 174 25.30 20.77 7.28
C GLY A 174 23.88 21.25 7.02
N LEU A 175 23.52 21.38 5.74
CA LEU A 175 22.18 21.75 5.31
C LEU A 175 21.12 20.76 5.83
N PHE A 176 21.36 19.45 5.73
CA PHE A 176 20.38 18.45 6.16
C PHE A 176 20.13 18.51 7.67
N LYS A 177 21.17 18.77 8.47
CA LYS A 177 21.01 18.99 9.92
C LYS A 177 20.18 20.23 10.22
N GLU A 178 20.41 21.34 9.51
CA GLU A 178 19.61 22.56 9.69
C GLU A 178 18.15 22.36 9.26
N ILE A 179 17.91 21.63 8.17
CA ILE A 179 16.57 21.21 7.76
C ILE A 179 15.91 20.35 8.85
N ALA A 180 16.62 19.36 9.38
CA ALA A 180 16.10 18.49 10.45
C ALA A 180 15.70 19.29 11.70
N LYS A 181 16.47 20.32 12.07
CA LYS A 181 16.12 21.25 13.17
C LYS A 181 14.85 22.04 12.91
N ILE A 182 14.64 22.50 11.67
CA ILE A 182 13.43 23.24 11.28
C ILE A 182 12.20 22.32 11.33
N LEU A 183 12.34 21.10 10.80
CA LEU A 183 11.24 20.15 10.69
C LEU A 183 10.89 19.48 12.03
N ALA A 184 11.86 19.33 12.93
CA ALA A 184 11.69 18.73 14.24
C ALA A 184 12.30 19.62 15.35
N PRO A 185 11.69 20.78 15.64
CA PRO A 185 12.25 21.77 16.57
C PRO A 185 12.32 21.29 18.03
N THR A 186 11.60 20.22 18.37
CA THR A 186 11.55 19.63 19.70
C THR A 186 12.63 18.57 19.93
N ILE A 187 13.36 18.15 18.89
CA ILE A 187 14.42 17.16 19.03
C ILE A 187 15.67 17.81 19.66
N PRO A 188 16.26 17.20 20.70
CA PRO A 188 17.53 17.65 21.28
C PRO A 188 18.65 17.73 20.24
N GLU A 189 19.48 18.76 20.29
CA GLU A 189 20.51 19.02 19.26
C GLU A 189 21.54 17.88 19.13
N ASN A 190 21.79 17.15 20.21
CA ASN A 190 22.63 15.93 20.23
C ASN A 190 22.02 14.76 19.45
N ASN A 191 20.70 14.73 19.25
CA ASN A 191 20.00 13.66 18.53
C ASN A 191 19.82 13.96 17.04
N ILE A 192 20.02 15.21 16.60
CA ILE A 192 19.94 15.60 15.18
C ILE A 192 20.91 14.81 14.28
N PRO A 193 22.20 14.63 14.64
CA PRO A 193 23.12 13.82 13.84
C PRO A 193 22.67 12.36 13.68
N ILE A 194 22.05 11.79 14.72
CA ILE A 194 21.55 10.41 14.72
C ILE A 194 20.35 10.29 13.79
N LEU A 195 19.40 11.23 13.85
CA LEU A 195 18.26 11.27 12.94
C LEU A 195 18.70 11.34 11.48
N VAL A 196 19.64 12.22 11.17
CA VAL A 196 20.17 12.38 9.81
C VAL A 196 20.88 11.11 9.34
N GLU A 197 21.71 10.50 10.19
CA GLU A 197 22.38 9.23 9.86
C GLU A 197 21.36 8.11 9.59
N ASN A 198 20.30 8.02 10.41
CA ASN A 198 19.25 7.03 10.22
C ASN A 198 18.51 7.25 8.90
N LEU A 199 18.10 8.48 8.58
CA LEU A 199 17.42 8.82 7.33
C LEU A 199 18.30 8.53 6.10
N GLN A 200 19.60 8.79 6.19
CA GLN A 200 20.53 8.48 5.11
C GLN A 200 20.69 6.97 4.89
N ASN A 201 20.56 6.14 5.93
CA ASN A 201 20.88 4.71 5.86
C ASN A 201 19.66 3.78 5.90
N ILE A 202 18.46 4.31 5.65
CA ILE A 202 17.23 3.51 5.62
C ILE A 202 17.33 2.43 4.55
N THR A 203 17.02 1.20 4.95
CA THR A 203 16.88 0.06 4.03
C THR A 203 15.41 -0.30 3.79
N THR A 204 15.11 -0.88 2.62
CA THR A 204 13.75 -1.37 2.31
C THR A 204 13.29 -2.41 3.33
N ALA A 205 14.16 -3.32 3.75
CA ALA A 205 13.86 -4.35 4.75
C ALA A 205 13.49 -3.76 6.11
N GLU A 206 14.26 -2.78 6.62
CA GLU A 206 13.92 -2.10 7.87
C GLU A 206 12.60 -1.34 7.77
N TYR A 207 12.35 -0.68 6.63
CA TYR A 207 11.08 0.00 6.40
C TYR A 207 9.89 -0.99 6.39
N CYS A 208 10.03 -2.13 5.71
CA CYS A 208 9.00 -3.17 5.68
C CYS A 208 8.73 -3.73 7.08
N SER A 209 9.78 -4.08 7.84
CA SER A 209 9.64 -4.62 9.19
C SER A 209 9.02 -3.60 10.15
N GLU A 210 9.59 -2.39 10.23
CA GLU A 210 9.19 -1.41 11.25
C GLU A 210 7.91 -0.65 10.89
N GLN A 211 7.75 -0.25 9.64
CA GLN A 211 6.59 0.56 9.24
C GLN A 211 5.43 -0.30 8.77
N LEU A 212 5.67 -1.20 7.82
CA LEU A 212 4.57 -1.97 7.22
C LEU A 212 4.11 -3.14 8.11
N CYS A 213 5.03 -3.84 8.76
CA CYS A 213 4.65 -4.99 9.58
C CYS A 213 4.27 -4.58 11.00
N ASN A 214 5.05 -3.73 11.67
CA ASN A 214 4.82 -3.40 13.08
C ASN A 214 3.76 -2.31 13.28
N LYS A 215 3.90 -1.17 12.59
CA LYS A 215 3.01 -0.01 12.80
C LYS A 215 1.75 -0.02 11.95
N LEU A 216 1.88 -0.44 10.69
CA LEU A 216 0.74 -0.64 9.80
C LEU A 216 0.08 -2.00 10.07
N GLY A 217 0.72 -2.93 10.79
CA GLY A 217 0.07 -4.16 11.23
C GLY A 217 -0.10 -5.25 10.16
N ILE A 218 0.50 -5.13 8.97
CA ILE A 218 0.48 -6.19 7.96
C ILE A 218 1.60 -7.19 8.22
N HIS A 219 1.45 -8.01 9.26
CA HIS A 219 2.49 -8.95 9.69
C HIS A 219 2.87 -9.99 8.62
N ASN A 220 1.96 -10.32 7.71
CA ASN A 220 2.19 -11.26 6.61
C ASN A 220 3.28 -10.77 5.65
N LEU A 221 3.56 -9.46 5.58
CA LEU A 221 4.64 -8.92 4.75
C LEU A 221 6.05 -9.29 5.25
N ARG A 222 6.21 -9.99 6.37
CA ARG A 222 7.55 -10.41 6.84
C ARG A 222 8.18 -11.52 6.00
N ASP A 223 7.37 -12.28 5.28
CA ASP A 223 7.81 -13.45 4.52
C ASP A 223 7.12 -13.48 3.15
N VAL A 224 7.34 -12.42 2.37
CA VAL A 224 6.81 -12.29 1.01
C VAL A 224 7.95 -12.08 0.01
N PRO A 225 7.78 -12.54 -1.24
CA PRO A 225 8.66 -12.15 -2.34
C PRO A 225 8.61 -10.63 -2.59
N PRO A 226 9.60 -10.06 -3.30
CA PRO A 226 9.55 -8.68 -3.77
C PRO A 226 8.20 -8.36 -4.40
N SER A 227 7.58 -7.27 -3.99
CA SER A 227 6.18 -6.97 -4.33
C SER A 227 5.93 -5.47 -4.46
N LEU A 228 4.83 -5.13 -5.12
CA LEU A 228 4.24 -3.79 -5.08
C LEU A 228 3.03 -3.83 -4.15
N LEU A 229 2.93 -2.84 -3.25
CA LEU A 229 1.82 -2.69 -2.32
C LEU A 229 1.04 -1.41 -2.65
N PHE A 230 -0.23 -1.57 -2.95
CA PHE A 230 -1.19 -0.50 -3.25
C PHE A 230 -2.16 -0.36 -2.07
N LYS A 231 -2.46 0.88 -1.68
CA LYS A 231 -3.64 1.14 -0.87
C LYS A 231 -4.86 1.17 -1.79
N ILE A 232 -5.93 0.50 -1.41
CA ILE A 232 -7.13 0.32 -2.24
C ILE A 232 -8.30 1.15 -1.73
N SER A 233 -8.60 1.06 -0.43
CA SER A 233 -9.76 1.74 0.13
C SER A 233 -9.70 1.78 1.65
N ASN A 234 -10.57 2.60 2.25
CA ASN A 234 -10.93 2.49 3.65
C ASN A 234 -12.39 2.04 3.74
N THR A 235 -12.67 0.97 4.47
CA THR A 235 -14.03 0.43 4.61
C THR A 235 -14.37 0.15 6.07
N TYR A 236 -15.66 0.09 6.38
CA TYR A 236 -16.12 -0.19 7.74
C TYR A 236 -16.59 -1.64 7.89
N VAL A 237 -16.24 -2.25 9.01
CA VAL A 237 -16.80 -3.54 9.47
C VAL A 237 -17.46 -3.27 10.82
N GLY A 238 -18.79 -3.16 10.82
CA GLY A 238 -19.50 -2.57 11.95
C GLY A 238 -19.13 -1.10 12.14
N ASP A 239 -18.62 -0.75 13.32
CA ASP A 239 -18.14 0.59 13.71
C ASP A 239 -16.63 0.78 13.52
N LYS A 240 -15.93 -0.24 13.04
CA LYS A 240 -14.47 -0.27 12.95
C LYS A 240 -13.98 0.05 11.56
N LEU A 241 -13.01 0.97 11.48
CA LEU A 241 -12.37 1.36 10.22
C LEU A 241 -11.25 0.37 9.87
N TYR A 242 -11.28 -0.13 8.64
CA TYR A 242 -10.25 -0.96 8.04
C TYR A 242 -9.65 -0.26 6.83
N THR A 243 -8.32 -0.26 6.73
CA THR A 243 -7.61 0.13 5.51
C THR A 243 -7.25 -1.12 4.72
N ASN A 244 -7.60 -1.12 3.43
CA ASN A 244 -7.44 -2.25 2.54
C ASN A 244 -6.26 -2.03 1.59
N PHE A 245 -5.46 -3.07 1.43
CA PHE A 245 -4.28 -3.07 0.57
C PHE A 245 -4.31 -4.23 -0.41
N LEU A 246 -3.68 -4.04 -1.56
CA LEU A 246 -3.40 -5.07 -2.54
C LEU A 246 -1.89 -5.22 -2.66
N ARG A 247 -1.38 -6.45 -2.51
CA ARG A 247 -0.02 -6.81 -2.85
C ARG A 247 -0.01 -7.55 -4.18
N ILE A 248 0.91 -7.16 -5.05
CA ILE A 248 1.20 -7.82 -6.32
C ILE A 248 2.66 -8.28 -6.27
N THR A 249 2.89 -9.59 -6.38
CA THR A 249 4.22 -10.18 -6.43
C THR A 249 4.93 -9.78 -7.72
N ILE A 250 6.22 -9.47 -7.62
CA ILE A 250 7.11 -9.27 -8.75
C ILE A 250 7.83 -10.61 -8.98
N ASP A 251 7.52 -11.26 -10.10
CA ASP A 251 8.09 -12.57 -10.46
C ASP A 251 9.06 -12.49 -11.66
N ASN A 252 9.07 -11.38 -12.39
CA ASN A 252 9.86 -11.12 -13.59
C ASN A 252 10.32 -9.65 -13.64
N ASP A 253 10.62 -9.15 -14.85
CA ASP A 253 11.00 -7.76 -15.12
C ASP A 253 9.95 -6.77 -14.59
N VAL A 254 10.42 -5.79 -13.84
CA VAL A 254 9.57 -4.85 -13.08
C VAL A 254 8.91 -3.83 -14.00
N LEU A 255 9.61 -3.38 -15.04
CA LEU A 255 9.07 -2.37 -15.95
C LEU A 255 7.89 -2.92 -16.79
N PRO A 256 7.96 -4.10 -17.44
CA PRO A 256 6.81 -4.68 -18.12
C PRO A 256 5.62 -4.93 -17.20
N LEU A 257 5.83 -5.43 -15.98
CA LEU A 257 4.76 -5.59 -14.99
C LEU A 257 4.14 -4.23 -14.63
N THR A 258 4.96 -3.22 -14.43
CA THR A 258 4.50 -1.84 -14.14
C THR A 258 3.62 -1.32 -15.28
N GLN A 259 4.04 -1.51 -16.53
CA GLN A 259 3.30 -1.09 -17.71
C GLN A 259 1.95 -1.81 -17.82
N ASP A 260 1.92 -3.14 -17.60
CA ASP A 260 0.68 -3.91 -17.60
C ASP A 260 -0.30 -3.45 -16.50
N ILE A 261 0.22 -3.22 -15.28
CA ILE A 261 -0.56 -2.66 -14.17
C ILE A 261 -1.17 -1.30 -14.55
N VAL A 262 -0.35 -0.39 -15.08
CA VAL A 262 -0.75 0.97 -15.44
C VAL A 262 -1.75 0.97 -16.59
N ASP A 263 -1.50 0.21 -17.66
CA ASP A 263 -2.39 0.11 -18.82
C ASP A 263 -3.77 -0.41 -18.42
N ARG A 264 -3.83 -1.42 -17.55
CA ARG A 264 -5.10 -1.94 -17.01
C ARG A 264 -5.81 -0.91 -16.16
N TYR A 265 -5.12 -0.28 -15.22
CA TYR A 265 -5.72 0.74 -14.36
C TYR A 265 -6.24 1.93 -15.17
N ILE A 266 -5.45 2.42 -16.14
CA ILE A 266 -5.85 3.53 -17.02
C ILE A 266 -7.02 3.13 -17.90
N GLY A 267 -7.01 1.93 -18.46
CA GLY A 267 -8.10 1.41 -19.30
C GLY A 267 -9.47 1.35 -18.61
N MET A 268 -9.50 1.27 -17.28
CA MET A 268 -10.73 1.28 -16.48
C MET A 268 -11.32 2.68 -16.26
N LEU A 269 -10.49 3.71 -16.33
CA LEU A 269 -10.89 5.07 -15.99
C LEU A 269 -11.57 5.75 -17.18
N ILE A 270 -12.89 5.95 -17.10
CA ILE A 270 -13.69 6.59 -18.16
C ILE A 270 -13.44 8.10 -18.14
N SER A 271 -12.50 8.57 -18.98
CA SER A 271 -12.32 9.97 -19.40
C SER A 271 -12.31 11.04 -18.29
N GLY A 272 -11.64 10.80 -17.17
CA GLY A 272 -11.34 11.84 -16.18
C GLY A 272 -10.15 12.70 -16.60
N ILE A 273 -10.25 14.04 -16.45
CA ILE A 273 -9.09 14.93 -16.48
C ILE A 273 -8.21 14.59 -15.26
N ARG A 274 -6.99 14.12 -15.50
CA ARG A 274 -6.05 13.82 -14.41
C ARG A 274 -5.21 15.05 -14.09
N PHE A 275 -5.21 15.43 -12.82
CA PHE A 275 -4.30 16.44 -12.30
C PHE A 275 -3.01 15.75 -11.84
N ILE A 276 -2.03 15.69 -12.73
CA ILE A 276 -0.69 15.23 -12.38
C ILE A 276 -0.01 16.37 -11.61
N LYS A 277 0.28 16.15 -10.32
CA LYS A 277 1.05 17.10 -9.52
C LYS A 277 2.53 16.99 -9.89
N ASN A 278 2.97 17.82 -10.82
CA ASN A 278 4.39 17.95 -11.14
C ASN A 278 5.11 18.66 -9.98
N THR A 279 5.77 17.89 -9.13
CA THR A 279 6.76 18.43 -8.20
C THR A 279 8.10 17.79 -8.54
N GLU A 280 8.82 18.40 -9.48
CA GLU A 280 10.18 17.98 -9.84
C GLU A 280 11.18 18.72 -8.93
N GLU A 281 12.18 17.99 -8.42
CA GLU A 281 13.32 18.59 -7.72
C GLU A 281 14.11 19.49 -8.70
N ALA A 282 14.16 20.79 -8.42
CA ALA A 282 15.17 21.66 -9.01
C ALA A 282 16.47 21.62 -8.19
N HIS A 283 17.59 22.00 -8.81
CA HIS A 283 18.90 21.97 -8.17
C HIS A 283 18.92 22.78 -6.86
N GLY A 284 19.26 22.13 -5.75
CA GLY A 284 19.36 22.75 -4.42
C GLY A 284 18.07 22.78 -3.59
N GLN A 285 17.01 22.13 -4.06
CA GLN A 285 15.78 21.93 -3.29
C GLN A 285 15.87 20.68 -2.41
N PHE A 286 15.19 20.71 -1.25
CA PHE A 286 15.00 19.54 -0.40
C PHE A 286 13.52 19.17 -0.38
N MET A 287 13.19 17.95 -0.80
CA MET A 287 11.80 17.49 -0.81
C MET A 287 11.29 17.23 0.60
N TYR A 288 10.25 17.98 0.98
CA TYR A 288 9.54 17.82 2.25
C TYR A 288 8.02 17.82 2.02
N HIS A 289 7.55 16.89 1.19
CA HIS A 289 6.13 16.62 0.99
C HIS A 289 5.92 15.14 0.66
N GLY A 290 4.66 14.69 0.70
CA GLY A 290 4.29 13.29 0.43
C GLY A 290 5.11 12.33 1.30
N PHE A 291 5.65 11.27 0.68
CA PHE A 291 6.37 10.22 1.38
C PHE A 291 7.66 10.69 2.08
N TYR A 292 8.38 11.70 1.57
CA TYR A 292 9.57 12.24 2.23
C TYR A 292 9.24 12.79 3.62
N LYS A 293 8.10 13.48 3.74
CA LYS A 293 7.59 13.97 5.02
C LYS A 293 7.15 12.80 5.91
N GLN A 294 6.41 11.84 5.38
CA GLN A 294 5.95 10.67 6.15
C GLN A 294 7.14 9.91 6.76
N LEU A 295 8.18 9.66 5.98
CA LEU A 295 9.39 8.99 6.44
C LEU A 295 10.12 9.83 7.49
N PHE A 296 10.20 11.14 7.30
CA PHE A 296 10.77 12.04 8.30
C PHE A 296 9.98 11.99 9.63
N ASP A 297 8.66 12.15 9.58
CA ASP A 297 7.77 12.10 10.73
C ASP A 297 7.89 10.76 11.46
N ILE A 298 7.99 9.64 10.73
CA ILE A 298 8.21 8.31 11.29
C ILE A 298 9.49 8.24 12.12
N TYR A 299 10.60 8.78 11.61
CA TYR A 299 11.91 8.70 12.27
C TYR A 299 12.06 9.73 13.40
N VAL A 300 11.35 10.86 13.32
CA VAL A 300 11.22 11.84 14.40
C VAL A 300 10.38 11.29 15.56
N LEU A 301 9.30 10.57 15.24
CA LEU A 301 8.35 10.01 16.21
C LEU A 301 8.83 8.68 16.82
N GLN A 302 9.93 8.07 16.32
CA GLN A 302 10.49 6.84 16.90
C GLN A 302 10.94 7.09 18.35
N ARG A 303 10.04 6.82 19.29
CA ARG A 303 10.34 6.68 20.72
C ARG A 303 10.82 5.27 20.97
N GLY A 304 12.14 5.07 21.11
CA GLY A 304 12.69 3.75 21.44
C GLY A 304 14.19 3.67 21.30
N VAL A 305 14.78 2.70 22.02
CA VAL A 305 16.22 2.41 21.95
C VAL A 305 16.45 1.33 20.91
N LYS A 306 17.11 1.64 19.79
CA LYS A 306 17.57 0.60 18.84
C LYS A 306 18.94 0.11 19.28
N SER A 307 19.09 -1.20 19.47
CA SER A 307 20.41 -1.79 19.78
C SER A 307 20.82 -2.89 18.79
N GLY A 308 22.03 -2.77 18.27
CA GLY A 308 22.67 -3.83 17.48
C GLY A 308 23.24 -4.90 18.41
N ILE A 309 22.89 -6.17 18.18
CA ILE A 309 23.44 -7.31 18.92
C ILE A 309 24.34 -8.10 17.96
N LEU A 310 25.62 -8.19 18.28
CA LEU A 310 26.54 -9.11 17.63
C LEU A 310 26.56 -10.42 18.43
N LEU A 311 26.18 -11.51 17.78
CA LEU A 311 26.23 -12.86 18.35
C LEU A 311 27.51 -13.54 17.88
N ASP A 312 28.48 -13.71 18.78
CA ASP A 312 29.63 -14.60 18.55
C ASP A 312 29.24 -16.01 18.97
N LEU A 313 28.76 -16.80 18.00
CA LEU A 313 28.32 -18.18 18.20
C LEU A 313 29.46 -19.13 18.58
N ILE A 314 30.72 -18.77 18.32
CA ILE A 314 31.90 -19.60 18.64
C ILE A 314 32.30 -19.41 20.09
N LYS A 315 32.21 -18.19 20.62
CA LYS A 315 32.54 -17.86 22.01
C LYS A 315 31.35 -17.90 22.97
N GLY A 316 30.13 -18.05 22.46
CA GLY A 316 28.91 -18.06 23.27
C GLY A 316 28.64 -16.71 23.95
N SER A 317 29.10 -15.61 23.35
CA SER A 317 28.96 -14.26 23.90
C SER A 317 28.14 -13.37 22.98
N PHE A 318 27.28 -12.54 23.57
CA PHE A 318 26.61 -11.45 22.87
C PHE A 318 27.27 -10.12 23.24
N VAL A 319 27.48 -9.26 22.24
CA VAL A 319 27.99 -7.90 22.43
C VAL A 319 26.95 -6.93 21.89
N LEU A 320 26.54 -5.97 22.72
CA LEU A 320 25.77 -4.82 22.27
C LEU A 320 26.73 -3.87 21.55
N THR A 321 26.64 -3.81 20.23
CA THR A 321 27.60 -3.07 19.39
C THR A 321 27.19 -1.63 19.15
N ARG A 322 25.90 -1.31 19.32
CA ARG A 322 25.36 0.05 19.20
C ARG A 322 24.13 0.16 20.07
N ILE A 323 24.04 1.17 20.94
CA ILE A 323 22.81 1.51 21.68
C ILE A 323 22.45 2.94 21.25
N ILE A 324 21.36 3.09 20.50
CA ILE A 324 20.84 4.39 20.07
C ILE A 324 19.72 4.75 21.03
N PHE A 325 19.93 5.69 21.93
CA PHE A 325 18.89 6.14 22.86
C PHE A 325 17.90 7.07 22.15
N GLY A 326 16.64 6.65 22.02
CA GLY A 326 15.53 7.58 21.86
C GLY A 326 15.23 8.20 23.22
N ASP A 327 15.35 9.52 23.33
CA ASP A 327 15.21 10.24 24.60
C ASP A 327 13.81 10.04 25.20
N ASN A 328 13.73 9.33 26.32
CA ASN A 328 12.57 9.33 27.21
C ASN A 328 12.77 10.48 28.20
N ARG A 329 12.22 11.65 27.87
CA ARG A 329 11.90 12.65 28.90
C ARG A 329 10.48 13.15 28.70
N SER A 330 9.56 12.46 29.39
CA SER A 330 8.30 13.03 29.83
C SER A 330 8.57 14.13 30.86
N SER A 331 8.10 15.34 30.55
CA SER A 331 7.67 16.35 31.52
C SER A 331 6.51 17.11 30.91
#